data_AF-A0A9N9CVA1-F1
#
_entry.id   AF-A0A9N9CVA1-F1
#
_cell.length_a   1.000
_cell.length_b   1.000
_cell.length_c   1.000
_cell.angle_alpha   90.00
_cell.angle_beta   90.00
_cell.angle_gamma   90.00
#
_symmetry.space_group_name_H-M   'P 1'
#
loop_
_entity.id
_entity.type
_entity.pdbx_description
1 polymer ?
#
loop_
_entity_poly.entity_id
_entity_poly.type
_entity_poly.pdbx_seq_one_letter_code
_entity_poly.pdbx_strand_id
1 'polypeptide(L)'
;MLFQSFARITKQFDKFTAKISNLSLTCAYSSISLFYRKDNLHHHRRHYATKKQTGPPPGVRGAQPSHMTDTRYEIIKKILFENKKSQLPTLTPHDREMHETIERAWKLFLRNKRHARSLEMRAKYRMMRKANLELEKLDPRLFKVSLNVHHDDRLFPKKMKVPTETPSLSGWNYDYVHVEEEQKLKSVVGGDDEDSK
;
A
#
# COMPACT_ATOMS: atom_id res chain seq x y z
N MET A 1 12.14 52.60 6.68
CA MET A 1 12.92 51.46 7.20
C MET A 1 12.41 50.09 6.70
N LEU A 2 11.97 49.95 5.44
CA LEU A 2 11.54 48.66 4.87
C LEU A 2 12.43 48.17 3.72
N PHE A 3 13.34 49.01 3.21
CA PHE A 3 14.26 48.65 2.12
C PHE A 3 15.50 47.87 2.57
N GLN A 4 15.88 47.94 3.85
CA GLN A 4 17.04 47.20 4.36
C GLN A 4 16.75 45.72 4.67
N SER A 5 15.48 45.33 4.83
CA SER A 5 15.09 43.92 5.05
C SER A 5 15.13 43.09 3.77
N PHE A 6 14.76 43.67 2.61
CA PHE A 6 14.80 42.95 1.34
C PHE A 6 16.23 42.59 0.90
N ALA A 7 17.21 43.44 1.20
CA ALA A 7 18.61 43.21 0.85
C ALA A 7 19.29 42.08 1.66
N ARG A 8 18.73 41.67 2.81
CA ARG A 8 19.24 40.51 3.57
C ARG A 8 18.73 39.17 3.02
N ILE A 9 17.52 39.15 2.47
CA ILE A 9 16.91 37.93 1.93
C ILE A 9 17.57 37.53 0.60
N THR A 10 17.94 38.49 -0.24
CA THR A 10 18.60 38.21 -1.53
C THR A 10 20.02 37.65 -1.36
N LYS A 11 20.79 38.13 -0.38
CA LYS A 11 22.14 37.60 -0.07
C LYS A 11 22.13 36.16 0.47
N GLN A 12 21.00 35.71 1.01
CA GLN A 12 20.84 34.32 1.47
C GLN A 12 20.62 33.36 0.29
N PHE A 13 19.95 33.83 -0.77
CA PHE A 13 19.68 33.06 -1.99
C PHE A 13 20.93 32.85 -2.86
N ASP A 14 21.79 33.86 -2.99
CA ASP A 14 23.02 33.76 -3.80
C ASP A 14 24.06 32.79 -3.22
N LYS A 15 24.10 32.63 -1.89
CA LYS A 15 24.96 31.62 -1.24
C LYS A 15 24.44 30.19 -1.44
N PHE A 16 23.15 30.02 -1.72
CA PHE A 16 22.56 28.71 -2.00
C PHE A 16 22.75 28.30 -3.46
N THR A 17 22.69 29.26 -4.40
CA THR A 17 22.92 29.01 -5.83
C THR A 17 24.40 28.78 -6.16
N ALA A 18 25.33 29.49 -5.51
CA ALA A 18 26.77 29.28 -5.71
C ALA A 18 27.25 27.87 -5.27
N LYS A 19 26.59 27.25 -4.28
CA LYS A 19 26.92 25.90 -3.80
C LYS A 19 26.42 24.78 -4.73
N ILE A 20 25.54 25.10 -5.67
CA ILE A 20 25.03 24.17 -6.69
C ILE A 20 25.87 24.25 -7.98
N SER A 21 26.62 25.33 -8.20
CA SER A 21 27.42 25.53 -9.42
C SER A 21 28.80 24.83 -9.47
N ASN A 22 29.23 24.17 -8.37
CA ASN A 22 30.53 23.48 -8.31
C ASN A 22 30.42 21.95 -8.24
N LEU A 23 29.24 21.36 -8.43
CA LEU A 23 29.15 19.95 -8.81
C LEU A 23 29.19 19.86 -10.34
N SER A 24 30.36 19.45 -10.82
CA SER A 24 30.71 19.20 -12.21
C SER A 24 29.57 18.58 -13.02
N LEU A 25 29.28 19.24 -14.14
CA LEU A 25 28.38 18.88 -15.23
C LEU A 25 28.81 17.62 -16.04
N THR A 26 29.40 16.60 -15.41
CA THR A 26 29.89 15.40 -16.10
C THR A 26 29.19 14.09 -15.71
N CYS A 27 28.14 14.15 -14.89
CA CYS A 27 27.28 12.97 -14.61
C CYS A 27 25.81 13.24 -14.93
N ALA A 28 25.56 13.97 -16.02
CA ALA A 28 24.21 14.38 -16.41
C ALA A 28 23.88 13.99 -17.86
N TYR A 29 24.34 12.85 -18.39
CA TYR A 29 23.81 12.33 -19.68
C TYR A 29 23.90 10.80 -19.88
N SER A 30 24.03 10.00 -18.81
CA SER A 30 23.98 8.52 -18.91
C SER A 30 22.98 7.85 -17.95
N SER A 31 22.01 8.58 -17.38
CA SER A 31 21.02 7.98 -16.46
C SER A 31 19.57 8.43 -16.68
N ILE A 32 19.29 9.19 -17.73
CA ILE A 32 17.92 9.61 -18.08
C ILE A 32 17.13 8.46 -18.77
N SER A 33 17.76 7.33 -19.09
CA SER A 33 17.10 6.17 -19.72
C SER A 33 16.55 5.12 -18.75
N LEU A 34 16.60 5.30 -17.43
CA LEU A 34 16.14 4.27 -16.47
C LEU A 34 15.25 4.77 -15.33
N PHE A 35 14.48 5.84 -15.53
CA PHE A 35 13.40 6.22 -14.61
C PHE A 35 12.06 6.55 -15.27
N TYR A 36 11.85 6.09 -16.51
CA TYR A 36 10.53 5.62 -16.92
C TYR A 36 10.40 4.14 -16.51
N ARG A 37 10.37 3.87 -15.21
CA ARG A 37 9.59 2.71 -14.76
C ARG A 37 8.16 3.11 -15.04
N LYS A 38 7.72 2.82 -16.28
CA LYS A 38 6.32 2.66 -16.66
C LYS A 38 5.69 2.05 -15.42
N ASP A 39 4.79 2.77 -14.77
CA ASP A 39 3.81 2.14 -13.91
C ASP A 39 3.04 1.20 -14.84
N ASN A 40 3.66 0.05 -15.14
CA ASN A 40 2.98 -1.15 -15.48
C ASN A 40 2.15 -1.39 -14.23
N LEU A 41 0.94 -0.80 -14.23
CA LEU A 41 -0.25 -1.59 -14.06
C LEU A 41 -0.06 -2.85 -14.92
N HIS A 42 0.75 -3.79 -14.42
CA HIS A 42 0.46 -5.19 -14.56
C HIS A 42 -0.90 -5.28 -13.89
N HIS A 43 -1.94 -5.01 -14.68
CA HIS A 43 -3.16 -5.77 -14.54
C HIS A 43 -2.64 -7.19 -14.43
N HIS A 44 -2.70 -7.74 -13.20
CA HIS A 44 -2.83 -9.15 -13.04
C HIS A 44 -4.06 -9.48 -13.88
N ARG A 45 -3.82 -9.78 -15.15
CA ARG A 45 -4.78 -10.42 -16.03
C ARG A 45 -5.00 -11.71 -15.27
N ARG A 46 -6.06 -11.75 -14.46
CA ARG A 46 -6.56 -13.00 -13.94
C ARG A 46 -6.81 -13.79 -15.20
N HIS A 47 -5.90 -14.71 -15.51
CA HIS A 47 -6.18 -15.79 -16.42
C HIS A 47 -7.25 -16.60 -15.70
N TYR A 48 -8.50 -16.15 -15.81
CA TYR A 48 -9.60 -17.06 -15.65
C TYR A 48 -9.28 -18.17 -16.65
N ALA A 49 -9.10 -19.39 -16.15
CA ALA A 49 -9.08 -20.55 -17.01
C ALA A 49 -10.31 -20.42 -17.92
N THR A 50 -10.10 -20.17 -19.20
CA THR A 50 -11.16 -20.28 -20.18
C THR A 50 -11.44 -21.77 -20.26
N LYS A 51 -12.24 -22.27 -19.31
CA LYS A 51 -12.87 -23.56 -19.44
C LYS A 51 -13.66 -23.43 -20.74
N LYS A 52 -13.19 -24.08 -21.81
CA LYS A 52 -14.01 -24.29 -23.00
C LYS A 52 -15.36 -24.74 -22.45
N GLN A 53 -16.45 -24.09 -22.84
CA GLN A 53 -17.78 -24.54 -22.50
C GLN A 53 -17.96 -25.89 -23.20
N THR A 54 -17.44 -26.96 -22.61
CA THR A 54 -17.92 -28.31 -22.88
C THR A 54 -19.32 -28.29 -22.29
N GLY A 55 -20.30 -28.18 -23.19
CA GLY A 55 -21.69 -28.30 -22.81
C GLY A 55 -21.91 -29.60 -22.02
N PRO A 56 -23.01 -29.67 -21.24
CA PRO A 56 -23.38 -30.90 -20.56
C PRO A 56 -23.41 -32.05 -21.57
N PRO A 57 -22.96 -33.26 -21.21
CA PRO A 57 -23.02 -34.42 -22.10
C PRO A 57 -24.46 -34.62 -22.58
N PRO A 58 -24.67 -35.01 -23.86
CA PRO A 58 -26.02 -35.16 -24.41
C PRO A 58 -26.77 -36.25 -23.63
N GLY A 59 -27.85 -35.88 -22.92
CA GLY A 59 -28.71 -36.85 -22.23
C GLY A 59 -29.20 -36.46 -20.84
N VAL A 60 -28.66 -35.41 -20.22
CA VAL A 60 -29.17 -34.94 -18.91
C VAL A 60 -30.42 -34.07 -19.11
N ARG A 61 -31.60 -34.64 -18.87
CA ARG A 61 -32.87 -33.88 -18.80
C ARG A 61 -32.77 -32.86 -17.66
N GLY A 62 -32.63 -31.57 -18.01
CA GLY A 62 -32.67 -30.45 -17.05
C GLY A 62 -31.62 -29.35 -17.25
N ALA A 63 -30.62 -29.53 -18.11
CA ALA A 63 -29.64 -28.48 -18.39
C ALA A 63 -30.12 -27.50 -19.45
N GLN A 64 -31.22 -26.78 -19.17
CA GLN A 64 -31.60 -25.61 -19.94
C GLN A 64 -30.67 -24.44 -19.57
N PRO A 65 -30.25 -23.57 -20.50
CA PRO A 65 -29.55 -22.34 -20.17
C PRO A 65 -30.50 -21.42 -19.38
N SER A 66 -30.53 -21.61 -18.07
CA SER A 66 -31.47 -21.01 -17.10
C SER A 66 -31.29 -19.50 -16.87
N HIS A 67 -30.58 -18.83 -17.76
CA HIS A 67 -30.08 -17.48 -17.56
C HIS A 67 -30.95 -16.38 -18.21
N MET A 68 -31.91 -16.73 -19.08
CA MET A 68 -32.77 -15.73 -19.74
C MET A 68 -34.11 -15.45 -19.04
N THR A 69 -34.55 -16.29 -18.10
CA THR A 69 -35.80 -16.09 -17.36
C THR A 69 -35.57 -15.71 -15.89
N ASP A 70 -34.31 -15.68 -15.45
CA ASP A 70 -33.97 -15.33 -14.07
C ASP A 70 -34.07 -13.81 -13.90
N THR A 71 -35.00 -13.37 -13.05
CA THR A 71 -35.17 -11.96 -12.69
C THR A 71 -33.89 -11.38 -12.08
N ARG A 72 -33.04 -12.20 -11.44
CA ARG A 72 -31.72 -11.78 -10.94
C ARG A 72 -30.79 -11.38 -12.07
N TYR A 73 -30.83 -12.07 -13.20
CA TYR A 73 -29.98 -11.74 -14.34
C TYR A 73 -30.37 -10.37 -14.91
N GLU A 74 -31.67 -10.12 -15.11
CA GLU A 74 -32.16 -8.82 -15.57
C GLU A 74 -31.87 -7.69 -14.56
N ILE A 75 -31.96 -7.96 -13.25
CA ILE A 75 -31.57 -7.00 -12.20
C ILE A 75 -30.06 -6.70 -12.28
N ILE A 76 -29.20 -7.71 -12.39
CA ILE A 76 -27.75 -7.53 -12.52
C ILE A 76 -27.42 -6.74 -13.78
N LYS A 77 -28.04 -7.08 -14.91
CA LYS A 77 -27.88 -6.39 -16.19
C LYS A 77 -28.32 -4.92 -16.09
N LYS A 78 -29.43 -4.65 -15.42
CA LYS A 78 -29.92 -3.29 -15.15
C LYS A 78 -28.94 -2.49 -14.28
N ILE A 79 -28.46 -3.09 -13.19
CA ILE A 79 -27.47 -2.44 -12.29
C ILE A 79 -26.17 -2.11 -13.02
N LEU A 80 -25.68 -3.03 -13.86
CA LEU A 80 -24.38 -2.88 -14.53
C LEU A 80 -24.42 -1.97 -15.75
N PHE A 81 -25.51 -2.01 -16.53
CA PHE A 81 -25.53 -1.41 -17.87
C PHE A 81 -26.61 -0.34 -18.09
N GLU A 82 -27.74 -0.43 -17.39
CA GLU A 82 -28.85 0.52 -17.57
C GLU A 82 -28.66 1.80 -16.74
N ASN A 83 -27.83 1.75 -15.70
CA ASN A 83 -27.38 2.92 -14.97
C ASN A 83 -26.53 3.81 -15.89
N LYS A 84 -27.18 4.74 -16.59
CA LYS A 84 -26.54 5.75 -17.44
C LYS A 84 -25.47 6.47 -16.62
N LYS A 85 -24.22 6.40 -17.09
CA LYS A 85 -23.13 7.17 -16.50
C LYS A 85 -23.51 8.65 -16.58
N SER A 86 -23.36 9.39 -15.49
CA SER A 86 -23.61 10.82 -15.50
C SER A 86 -22.74 11.49 -16.58
N GLN A 87 -23.33 12.43 -17.32
CA GLN A 87 -22.55 13.25 -18.23
C GLN A 87 -21.60 14.11 -17.40
N LEU A 88 -20.34 14.22 -17.82
CA LEU A 88 -19.36 15.03 -17.12
C LEU A 88 -19.73 16.52 -17.26
N PRO A 89 -19.60 17.34 -16.20
CA PRO A 89 -19.77 18.78 -16.30
C PRO A 89 -18.78 19.36 -17.30
N THR A 90 -19.24 20.30 -18.14
CA THR A 90 -18.34 21.09 -18.98
C THR A 90 -17.59 22.09 -18.10
N LEU A 91 -16.28 21.90 -17.98
CA LEU A 91 -15.41 22.80 -17.22
C LEU A 91 -15.19 24.10 -17.98
N THR A 92 -15.30 25.24 -17.29
CA THR A 92 -14.83 26.51 -17.84
C THR A 92 -13.30 26.48 -18.02
N PRO A 93 -12.70 27.32 -18.87
CA PRO A 93 -11.24 27.39 -19.02
C PRO A 93 -10.53 27.64 -17.68
N HIS A 94 -11.10 28.50 -16.84
CA HIS A 94 -10.57 28.78 -15.51
C HIS A 94 -10.62 27.56 -14.59
N ASP A 95 -11.75 26.84 -14.54
CA ASP A 95 -11.86 25.62 -13.73
C ASP A 95 -10.87 24.55 -14.17
N ARG A 96 -10.59 24.46 -15.47
CA ARG A 96 -9.59 23.54 -16.02
C ARG A 96 -8.18 23.88 -15.52
N GLU A 97 -7.80 25.16 -15.53
CA GLU A 97 -6.50 25.61 -15.02
C GLU A 97 -6.36 25.36 -13.50
N MET A 98 -7.43 25.60 -12.75
CA MET A 98 -7.49 25.32 -11.32
C MET A 98 -7.34 23.82 -11.05
N HIS A 99 -8.06 22.99 -11.79
CA HIS A 99 -7.96 21.54 -11.72
C HIS A 99 -6.52 21.05 -12.02
N GLU A 100 -5.90 21.53 -13.10
CA GLU A 100 -4.52 21.19 -13.45
C GLU A 100 -3.52 21.60 -12.37
N THR A 101 -3.74 22.72 -11.71
CA THR A 101 -2.88 23.22 -10.65
C THR A 101 -2.99 22.37 -9.40
N ILE A 102 -4.22 22.02 -8.99
CA ILE A 102 -4.48 21.12 -7.86
C ILE A 102 -3.84 19.74 -8.14
N GLU A 103 -4.02 19.20 -9.33
CA GLU A 103 -3.45 17.91 -9.73
C GLU A 103 -1.92 17.92 -9.72
N ARG A 104 -1.29 18.98 -10.24
CA ARG A 104 0.18 19.13 -10.20
C ARG A 104 0.69 19.22 -8.77
N ALA A 105 0.03 20.00 -7.92
CA ALA A 105 0.38 20.13 -6.51
C ALA A 105 0.25 18.80 -5.76
N TRP A 106 -0.83 18.05 -6.01
CA TRP A 106 -1.05 16.73 -5.43
C TRP A 106 0.02 15.72 -5.86
N LYS A 107 0.36 15.67 -7.16
CA LYS A 107 1.43 14.82 -7.67
C LYS A 107 2.78 15.15 -7.03
N LEU A 108 3.08 16.43 -6.86
CA LEU A 108 4.28 16.89 -6.18
C LEU A 108 4.31 16.45 -4.70
N PHE A 109 3.19 16.61 -3.99
CA PHE A 109 3.03 16.14 -2.62
C PHE A 109 3.27 14.62 -2.50
N LEU A 110 2.64 13.82 -3.37
CA LEU A 110 2.82 12.37 -3.39
C LEU A 110 4.26 11.96 -3.68
N ARG A 111 4.94 12.64 -4.62
CA ARG A 111 6.36 12.44 -4.89
C ARG A 111 7.20 12.69 -3.64
N ASN A 112 6.96 13.80 -2.95
CA ASN A 112 7.69 14.16 -1.74
C ASN A 112 7.44 13.14 -0.61
N LYS A 113 6.19 12.69 -0.42
CA LYS A 113 5.83 11.65 0.57
C LYS A 113 6.53 10.32 0.27
N ARG A 114 6.60 9.92 -0.99
CA ARG A 114 7.35 8.72 -1.43
C ARG A 114 8.84 8.87 -1.18
N HIS A 115 9.41 10.01 -1.55
CA HIS A 115 10.83 10.30 -1.35
C HIS A 115 11.21 10.28 0.13
N ALA A 116 10.41 10.90 1.00
CA ALA A 116 10.61 10.87 2.45
C ALA A 116 10.63 9.43 3.00
N ARG A 117 9.66 8.60 2.61
CA ARG A 117 9.62 7.17 2.99
C ARG A 117 10.86 6.42 2.51
N SER A 118 11.31 6.65 1.28
CA SER A 118 12.52 6.02 0.75
C SER A 118 13.79 6.45 1.50
N LEU A 119 13.90 7.73 1.87
CA LEU A 119 15.01 8.23 2.67
C LEU A 119 15.02 7.62 4.08
N GLU A 120 13.85 7.53 4.71
CA GLU A 120 13.69 6.90 6.02
C GLU A 120 14.11 5.42 5.98
N MET A 121 13.62 4.66 5.00
CA MET A 121 14.01 3.25 4.82
C MET A 121 15.51 3.10 4.57
N ARG A 122 16.10 3.99 3.75
CA ARG A 122 17.54 3.99 3.49
C ARG A 122 18.34 4.28 4.76
N ALA A 123 17.87 5.20 5.60
CA ALA A 123 18.49 5.50 6.89
C ALA A 123 18.43 4.30 7.85
N LYS A 124 17.27 3.64 7.95
CA LYS A 124 17.10 2.41 8.75
C LYS A 124 18.05 1.30 8.28
N TYR A 125 18.12 1.06 6.98
CA TYR A 125 19.03 0.07 6.40
C TYR A 125 20.50 0.41 6.67
N ARG A 126 20.89 1.69 6.53
CA ARG A 126 22.25 2.15 6.84
C ARG A 126 22.63 1.85 8.29
N MET A 127 21.73 2.14 9.23
CA MET A 127 21.97 1.87 10.66
C MET A 127 22.04 0.38 10.95
N MET A 128 21.12 -0.41 10.39
CA MET A 128 21.14 -1.87 10.52
C MET A 128 22.44 -2.48 9.98
N ARG A 129 22.90 -2.02 8.81
CA ARG A 129 24.18 -2.46 8.23
C ARG A 129 25.36 -2.07 9.12
N LYS A 130 25.37 -0.85 9.65
CA LYS A 130 26.42 -0.39 10.58
C LYS A 130 26.48 -1.29 11.82
N ALA A 131 25.34 -1.56 12.44
CA ALA A 131 25.26 -2.42 13.62
C ALA A 131 25.74 -3.86 13.32
N ASN A 132 25.35 -4.43 12.18
CA ASN A 132 25.80 -5.77 11.78
C ASN A 132 27.32 -5.82 11.53
N LEU A 133 27.91 -4.79 10.93
CA LEU A 133 29.35 -4.69 10.74
C LEU A 133 30.11 -4.53 12.06
N GLU A 134 29.51 -3.89 13.06
CA GLU A 134 30.07 -3.81 14.41
C GLU A 134 29.97 -5.16 15.11
N LEU A 135 28.84 -5.86 14.98
CA LEU A 135 28.64 -7.20 15.54
C LEU A 135 29.62 -8.22 14.97
N GLU A 136 29.87 -8.19 13.66
CA GLU A 136 30.85 -9.06 12.99
C GLU A 136 32.27 -8.93 13.56
N LYS A 137 32.65 -7.71 13.96
CA LYS A 137 33.96 -7.44 14.57
C LYS A 137 34.06 -7.93 16.01
N LEU A 138 32.96 -7.89 16.76
CA LEU A 138 32.93 -8.23 18.18
C LEU A 138 32.74 -9.73 18.39
N ASP A 139 31.73 -10.33 17.78
CA ASP A 139 31.39 -11.75 17.92
C ASP A 139 30.92 -12.36 16.58
N PRO A 140 31.82 -13.09 15.87
CA PRO A 140 31.49 -13.76 14.62
C PRO A 140 30.40 -14.84 14.76
N ARG A 141 30.25 -15.46 15.94
CA ARG A 141 29.23 -16.49 16.16
C ARG A 141 27.84 -15.87 16.22
N LEU A 142 27.66 -14.79 16.97
CA LEU A 142 26.38 -14.05 17.03
C LEU A 142 26.03 -13.43 15.68
N PHE A 143 27.01 -12.91 14.95
CA PHE A 143 26.81 -12.45 13.59
C PHE A 143 26.25 -13.56 12.68
N LYS A 144 26.87 -14.74 12.69
CA LYS A 144 26.36 -15.91 11.94
C LYS A 144 24.93 -16.28 12.31
N VAL A 145 24.59 -16.26 13.60
CA VAL A 145 23.21 -16.53 14.07
C VAL A 145 22.23 -15.46 13.56
N SER A 146 22.60 -14.19 13.57
CA SER A 146 21.75 -13.09 13.09
C SER A 146 21.44 -13.18 11.59
N LEU A 147 22.32 -13.80 10.81
CA LEU A 147 22.16 -14.04 9.38
C LEU A 147 21.32 -15.28 9.06
N ASN A 148 20.99 -16.12 10.03
CA ASN A 148 20.17 -17.29 9.79
C ASN A 148 18.74 -16.83 9.44
N VAL A 149 18.44 -16.85 8.14
CA VAL A 149 17.16 -16.44 7.54
C VAL A 149 16.09 -17.55 7.65
N HIS A 150 16.46 -18.75 8.08
CA HIS A 150 15.54 -19.89 8.18
C HIS A 150 14.49 -19.67 9.29
N HIS A 151 13.38 -19.07 8.87
CA HIS A 151 12.12 -18.95 9.58
C HIS A 151 11.04 -19.01 8.52
N ASP A 152 10.55 -20.21 8.21
CA ASP A 152 9.33 -20.35 7.40
C ASP A 152 8.11 -19.69 8.10
N ASP A 153 8.27 -19.29 9.38
CA ASP A 153 7.24 -18.68 10.23
C ASP A 153 7.36 -17.15 10.43
N ARG A 154 8.10 -16.41 9.57
CA ARG A 154 8.19 -14.93 9.64
C ARG A 154 6.93 -14.22 9.12
N LEU A 155 5.76 -14.70 9.55
CA LEU A 155 4.49 -14.05 9.29
C LEU A 155 4.26 -12.92 10.29
N PHE A 156 3.54 -11.89 9.86
CA PHE A 156 3.06 -10.87 10.78
C PHE A 156 2.02 -11.49 11.73
N PRO A 157 2.13 -11.25 13.05
CA PRO A 157 1.14 -11.76 13.99
C PRO A 157 -0.27 -11.30 13.63
N LYS A 158 -1.24 -12.23 13.60
CA LYS A 158 -2.65 -11.91 13.26
C LYS A 158 -3.29 -10.89 14.22
N LYS A 159 -2.85 -10.87 15.49
CA LYS A 159 -3.30 -9.89 16.49
C LYS A 159 -2.80 -8.46 16.18
N MET A 160 -1.82 -8.28 15.28
CA MET A 160 -1.38 -6.97 14.79
C MET A 160 -2.36 -6.46 13.71
N LYS A 161 -3.29 -5.59 14.12
CA LYS A 161 -4.35 -5.07 13.25
C LYS A 161 -3.87 -3.88 12.40
N VAL A 162 -4.55 -3.66 11.27
CA VAL A 162 -4.42 -2.43 10.49
C VAL A 162 -5.05 -1.28 11.29
N PRO A 163 -4.43 -0.09 11.34
CA PRO A 163 -5.01 1.07 12.01
C PRO A 163 -6.40 1.42 11.46
N THR A 164 -7.34 1.71 12.35
CA THR A 164 -8.70 2.20 12.05
C THR A 164 -8.79 3.70 12.28
N GLU A 165 -9.73 4.38 11.62
CA GLU A 165 -9.92 5.84 11.76
C GLU A 165 -10.33 6.24 13.20
N THR A 166 -11.21 5.46 13.82
CA THR A 166 -11.59 5.61 15.22
C THR A 166 -11.04 4.44 16.06
N PRO A 167 -10.55 4.69 17.29
CA PRO A 167 -10.12 3.61 18.18
C PRO A 167 -11.34 2.81 18.66
N SER A 168 -11.10 1.58 19.11
CA SER A 168 -12.13 0.76 19.76
C SER A 168 -12.50 1.33 21.14
N LEU A 169 -13.71 1.05 21.61
CA LEU A 169 -14.18 1.46 22.96
C LEU A 169 -13.27 0.94 24.08
N SER A 170 -12.76 -0.29 23.93
CA SER A 170 -11.83 -0.92 24.88
C SER A 170 -10.39 -0.41 24.76
N GLY A 171 -10.03 0.31 23.68
CA GLY A 171 -8.65 0.77 23.43
C GLY A 171 -7.64 -0.37 23.32
N TRP A 172 -6.88 -0.59 24.40
CA TRP A 172 -5.82 -1.61 24.51
C TRP A 172 -6.21 -2.72 25.47
N ASN A 173 -5.91 -3.98 25.12
CA ASN A 173 -6.15 -5.13 26.00
C ASN A 173 -4.93 -5.35 26.91
N TYR A 174 -5.06 -5.04 28.20
CA TYR A 174 -4.02 -5.29 29.21
C TYR A 174 -4.05 -6.72 29.75
N ASP A 175 -5.19 -7.42 29.64
CA ASP A 175 -5.39 -8.79 30.12
C ASP A 175 -4.95 -9.81 29.05
N TYR A 176 -3.81 -9.57 28.41
CA TYR A 176 -3.30 -10.45 27.37
C TYR A 176 -2.79 -11.75 28.00
N VAL A 177 -3.37 -12.87 27.55
CA VAL A 177 -3.00 -14.22 27.96
C VAL A 177 -2.41 -14.95 26.74
N HIS A 178 -1.41 -15.81 26.96
CA HIS A 178 -0.85 -16.62 25.88
C HIS A 178 -1.87 -17.66 25.40
N VAL A 179 -1.88 -17.96 24.09
CA VAL A 179 -2.95 -18.74 23.42
C VAL A 179 -3.16 -20.13 24.06
N GLU A 180 -2.12 -20.74 24.62
CA GLU A 180 -2.20 -22.03 25.31
C GLU A 180 -3.05 -21.96 26.59
N GLU A 181 -2.93 -20.86 27.33
CA GLU A 181 -3.71 -20.62 28.55
C GLU A 181 -5.15 -20.19 28.22
N GLU A 182 -5.36 -19.45 27.12
CA GLU A 182 -6.71 -19.10 26.63
C GLU A 182 -7.53 -20.35 26.27
N GLN A 183 -6.90 -21.41 25.72
CA GLN A 183 -7.57 -22.68 25.41
C GLN A 183 -7.98 -23.43 26.69
N LYS A 184 -7.10 -23.42 27.70
CA LYS A 184 -7.37 -24.03 29.01
C LYS A 184 -8.50 -23.31 29.76
N LEU A 185 -8.55 -21.97 29.68
CA LEU A 185 -9.61 -21.16 30.28
C LEU A 185 -10.97 -21.41 29.60
N LYS A 186 -11.01 -21.54 28.27
CA LYS A 186 -12.25 -21.81 27.52
C LYS A 186 -12.78 -23.23 27.74
N SER A 187 -11.90 -24.22 27.93
CA SER A 187 -12.33 -25.60 28.25
C SER A 187 -12.94 -25.75 29.64
N VAL A 188 -12.64 -24.85 30.58
CA VAL A 188 -13.19 -24.89 31.95
C VAL A 188 -14.59 -24.28 32.05
N VAL A 189 -14.94 -23.36 31.15
CA VAL A 189 -16.22 -22.61 31.21
C VAL A 189 -17.33 -23.24 30.34
N GLY A 190 -17.03 -24.25 29.51
CA GLY A 190 -17.98 -24.85 28.57
C GLY A 190 -18.79 -26.06 29.06
N GLY A 191 -18.94 -26.25 30.37
CA GLY A 191 -19.47 -27.50 30.95
C GLY A 191 -20.94 -27.53 31.40
N ASP A 192 -21.61 -26.40 31.63
CA ASP A 192 -22.76 -26.39 32.57
C ASP A 192 -24.14 -25.97 32.01
N ASP A 193 -24.33 -25.73 30.70
CA ASP A 193 -25.57 -25.09 30.20
C ASP A 193 -26.45 -25.89 29.19
N GLU A 194 -26.30 -27.20 29.06
CA GLU A 194 -27.16 -28.04 28.18
C GLU A 194 -27.91 -29.12 28.97
N ASP A 195 -28.89 -28.73 29.80
CA ASP A 195 -29.93 -29.64 30.32
C ASP A 195 -31.14 -28.84 30.87
N SER A 196 -31.88 -28.15 29.99
CA SER A 196 -33.23 -27.65 30.30
C SER A 196 -33.99 -27.26 29.03
N LYS A 197 -34.58 -28.24 28.36
CA LYS A 197 -35.86 -28.06 27.65
C LYS A 197 -36.58 -29.38 27.38
#